data_AF-A0A9D2X9B0-F1
#
_entry.id   AF-A0A9D2X9B0-F1
#
_cell.length_a   1.000
_cell.length_b   1.000
_cell.length_c   1.000
_cell.angle_alpha   90.00
_cell.angle_beta   90.00
_cell.angle_gamma   90.00
#
_symmetry.space_group_name_H-M   'P 1'
#
loop_
_entity.id
_entity.type
_entity.pdbx_description
1 polymer ?
#
loop_
_entity_poly.entity_id
_entity_poly.type
_entity_poly.pdbx_seq_one_letter_code
_entity_poly.pdbx_strand_id
1 'polypeptide(L)' 'MGIEILQKVNEKEFLQIVNHEIKICIICGYDKIESFEHGMSCEECGASFGRRKYKGGEMNG' A
#
# COMPACT_ATOMS: atom_id res chain seq x y z
N MET A 1 10.00 32.68 2.25
CA MET A 1 8.76 32.84 1.44
C MET A 1 8.14 31.46 1.33
N GLY A 2 7.08 31.19 2.09
CA GLY A 2 6.35 29.92 2.00
C GLY A 2 5.29 30.01 0.91
N ILE A 3 5.10 28.95 0.13
CA ILE A 3 4.01 28.85 -0.85
C ILE A 3 2.76 28.47 -0.07
N GLU A 4 1.78 29.38 0.03
CA GLU A 4 0.44 29.04 0.51
C GLU A 4 -0.35 28.42 -0.65
N ILE A 5 -0.73 27.15 -0.52
CA ILE A 5 -1.67 26.50 -1.43
C ILE A 5 -3.08 26.78 -0.91
N LEU A 6 -3.73 27.82 -1.43
CA LEU A 6 -5.16 28.08 -1.21
C LEU A 6 -6.00 27.22 -2.16
N GLN A 7 -6.34 26.00 -1.75
CA GLN A 7 -7.21 25.14 -2.54
C GLN A 7 -8.68 25.37 -2.15
N LYS A 8 -9.44 26.10 -2.98
CA LYS A 8 -10.90 26.23 -2.86
C LYS A 8 -11.55 24.93 -3.34
N VAL A 9 -12.09 24.14 -2.42
CA VAL A 9 -12.81 22.90 -2.74
C VAL A 9 -14.28 23.25 -2.98
N ASN A 10 -14.79 22.98 -4.18
CA ASN A 10 -16.21 23.04 -4.49
C ASN A 10 -16.80 21.67 -4.12
N GLU A 11 -17.77 21.60 -3.21
CA GLU A 11 -18.28 20.34 -2.62
C GLU A 11 -18.81 19.30 -3.63
N LYS A 12 -19.00 19.70 -4.89
CA LYS A 12 -19.47 18.84 -5.99
C LYS A 12 -18.37 18.15 -6.79
N GLU A 13 -17.11 18.54 -6.63
CA GLU A 13 -15.97 17.98 -7.36
C GLU A 13 -15.00 17.36 -6.36
N PHE A 14 -15.21 16.07 -6.05
CA PHE A 14 -14.23 15.31 -5.29
C PHE A 14 -12.94 15.23 -6.10
N LEU A 15 -11.86 15.80 -5.59
CA LEU A 15 -10.54 15.63 -6.19
C LEU A 15 -10.06 14.21 -5.85
N GLN A 16 -10.18 13.28 -6.80
CA GLN A 16 -9.67 11.92 -6.63
C GLN A 16 -8.15 11.92 -6.86
N ILE A 17 -7.37 11.99 -5.79
CA ILE A 17 -5.91 11.81 -5.83
C ILE A 17 -5.62 10.33 -5.66
N VAL A 18 -5.10 9.68 -6.72
CA VAL A 18 -4.64 8.28 -6.66
C VAL A 18 -3.12 8.28 -6.62
N ASN A 19 -2.54 7.71 -5.56
CA ASN A 19 -1.10 7.48 -5.46
C ASN A 19 -0.82 5.97 -5.44
N HIS A 20 -0.33 5.44 -6.56
CA HIS A 20 0.01 4.02 -6.71
C HIS A 20 1.31 3.60 -6.00
N GLU A 21 2.07 4.54 -5.46
CA GLU A 21 3.30 4.26 -4.72
C GLU A 21 3.03 3.94 -3.25
N ILE A 22 1.86 4.31 -2.73
CA ILE A 22 1.47 3.99 -1.35
C ILE A 22 1.14 2.51 -1.25
N LYS A 23 1.83 1.83 -0.34
CA LYS A 23 1.54 0.45 0.05
C LYS A 23 0.76 0.47 1.35
N ILE A 24 -0.35 -0.25 1.40
CA ILE A 24 -1.19 -0.37 2.60
C ILE A 24 -1.21 -1.83 3.05
N CYS A 25 -1.07 -2.06 4.35
CA CYS A 25 -1.24 -3.37 4.96
C CYS A 25 -2.71 -3.80 4.84
N ILE A 26 -2.97 -4.89 4.13
CA ILE A 26 -4.34 -5.40 3.96
C ILE A 26 -4.99 -5.86 5.28
N ILE A 27 -4.20 -6.11 6.32
CA ILE A 27 -4.71 -6.57 7.62
C ILE A 27 -5.13 -5.40 8.52
N CYS A 28 -4.33 -4.34 8.60
CA CYS A 28 -4.55 -3.25 9.58
C CYS A 28 -4.72 -1.86 8.94
N GLY A 29 -4.60 -1.73 7.62
CA GLY A 29 -4.76 -0.46 6.92
C GLY A 29 -3.59 0.53 7.09
N TYR A 30 -2.51 0.13 7.77
CA TYR A 30 -1.35 0.99 7.99
C TYR A 30 -0.40 1.00 6.78
N ASP A 31 0.25 2.14 6.53
CA ASP A 31 1.09 2.40 5.37
C ASP A 31 2.61 2.22 5.64
N LYS A 32 2.99 1.96 6.89
CA LYS A 32 4.37 1.62 7.27
C LYS A 32 4.72 0.19 6.86
N ILE A 33 5.10 0.04 5.59
CA ILE A 33 5.48 -1.22 4.97
C ILE A 33 6.98 -1.24 4.69
N GLU A 34 7.69 -2.12 5.37
CA GLU A 34 9.09 -2.43 5.06
C GLU A 34 9.14 -3.43 3.91
N SER A 35 10.02 -3.19 2.91
CA SER A 35 10.20 -4.08 1.75
C SER A 35 11.61 -4.65 1.75
N PHE A 36 11.73 -5.96 1.53
CA PHE A 36 12.99 -6.67 1.44
C PHE A 36 13.01 -7.57 0.19
N GLU A 37 14.17 -8.16 -0.14
CA GLU A 37 14.42 -8.83 -1.43
C GLU A 37 13.34 -9.84 -1.86
N HIS A 38 12.70 -10.52 -0.89
CA HIS A 38 11.74 -11.59 -1.15
C HIS A 38 10.37 -11.38 -0.49
N GLY A 39 10.08 -10.18 0.01
CA GLY A 39 8.81 -9.92 0.68
C GLY A 39 8.65 -8.52 1.24
N MET A 40 7.57 -8.35 2.01
CA MET A 40 7.20 -7.12 2.68
C MET A 40 6.68 -7.43 4.08
N SER A 41 6.83 -6.51 5.02
CA SER A 41 6.28 -6.60 6.38
C SER A 41 5.63 -5.30 6.82
N CYS A 42 4.55 -5.40 7.58
CA CYS A 42 3.92 -4.26 8.23
C CYS A 42 4.54 -4.03 9.60
N GLU A 43 5.06 -2.83 9.84
CA GLU A 43 5.68 -2.47 11.13
C GLU A 43 4.67 -2.40 12.28
N GLU A 44 3.40 -2.10 11.98
CA GLU A 44 2.36 -1.91 12.99
C GLU A 44 1.82 -3.25 13.54
N CYS A 45 1.43 -4.17 12.65
CA CYS A 45 0.82 -5.45 13.07
C CYS A 45 1.75 -6.67 12.95
N GLY A 46 2.97 -6.49 12.43
CA GLY A 46 3.94 -7.57 12.21
C GLY A 46 3.58 -8.54 11.07
N ALA A 47 2.50 -8.29 10.33
CA ALA A 47 2.10 -9.13 9.21
C ALA A 47 3.18 -9.13 8.13
N SER A 48 3.56 -10.33 7.68
CA SER A 48 4.61 -10.53 6.67
C SER A 48 4.06 -11.20 5.42
N PHE A 49 4.39 -10.66 4.26
CA PHE A 49 3.95 -11.08 2.93
C PHE A 49 5.18 -11.44 2.10
N GLY A 50 5.50 -12.73 2.02
CA GLY A 50 6.57 -13.22 1.16
C GLY A 50 6.06 -13.56 -0.24
N ARG A 51 6.88 -13.34 -1.27
CA ARG A 51 6.69 -14.06 -2.53
C ARG A 51 7.07 -15.51 -2.28
N ARG A 52 6.09 -16.40 -2.05
CA ARG A 52 6.36 -17.83 -2.21
C ARG A 52 6.92 -17.99 -3.62
N LYS A 53 8.11 -18.58 -3.77
CA LYS A 53 8.50 -19.12 -5.09
C LYS A 53 7.38 -20.08 -5.47
N TYR A 54 6.53 -19.70 -6.43
CA TYR A 54 5.60 -20.62 -7.06
C TYR A 54 6.47 -21.68 -7.75
N LYS A 55 6.80 -22.75 -7.03
CA LYS A 55 7.05 -24.03 -7.69
C LYS A 55 5.65 -24.56 -7.95
N GLY A 56 5.19 -24.45 -9.20
CA GLY A 56 3.89 -24.98 -9.61
C GLY A 56 3.77 -26.43 -9.14
N GLY A 57 2.98 -26.64 -8.10
CA GLY A 57 2.55 -27.96 -7.67
C GLY A 57 1.25 -28.26 -8.38
N GLU A 58 1.25 -29.34 -9.15
CA GLU A 58 0.05 -29.89 -9.80
C GLU A 58 -1.06 -30.06 -8.75
N MET A 59 -2.19 -29.39 -8.98
CA MET A 59 -3.44 -29.73 -8.30
C MET A 59 -3.96 -31.01 -8.97
N ASN A 60 -3.72 -32.16 -8.33
CA ASN A 60 -4.53 -33.33 -8.61
C ASN A 60 -5.95 -33.03 -8.10
N GLY A 61 -6.91 -33.04 -9.03
CA GLY A 61 -8.33 -32.83 -8.77
C GLY A 61 -9.03 -34.02 -8.15
#